data_AF-A0A9X0BZW3-F1
#
_entry.id   AF-A0A9X0BZW3-F1
#
_cell.length_a   1.000
_cell.length_b   1.000
_cell.length_c   1.000
_cell.angle_alpha   90.00
_cell.angle_beta   90.00
_cell.angle_gamma   90.00
#
_symmetry.space_group_name_H-M   'P 1'
#
loop_
_entity.id
_entity.type
_entity.pdbx_description
1 polymer ?
#
loop_
_entity_poly.entity_id
_entity_poly.type
_entity_poly.pdbx_seq_one_letter_code
_entity_poly.pdbx_strand_id
1 'polypeptide(L)'
;MCESRARGMPLQYILGDQPFGELEILCRRGVLIPRADTEAYTYQAAKLVRQRLLQNQSQHQSQEQTPDPCTPQPHAAKNILQHDSSASSSPPPNSTSLFSPFHPKPIRILDLCTGTGCIALLLHALLKTPKPPHPQSPALQILGIDLSPTAVRLARRNLDHNVHVTRGVDACAKSEVHFRRGDVLKTQRSSVGEKHEDEDAVGEVDVPSVEQLLSYFDPEGEEIHRARNSAADADAHATDTKTYPPKKPPAGIQTKTKVAIEIDLLISNPPYISPSDFRNGTTARSVRLFEPRLALVPPVTIQDGRSPREPHKTRTEPRDSKCHSNGYPCARPHPNSPPHLNPEDIFYRRILHLSQKVKAGITVLECGDRMQAERVVRMFRRMNAMGMDMDVDMSEGSSSPSSSTSLSNSENNSPSHEVENQQPDEREPFTVEIWPSTDDDLRANGFHPTDGSRCVIIQRK
;
A
#
# COMPACT_ATOMS: atom_id res chain seq x y z
N MET A 1 14.95 7.42 -33.67
CA MET A 1 15.01 6.55 -32.47
C MET A 1 16.44 6.36 -31.94
N CYS A 2 17.40 5.88 -32.76
CA CYS A 2 18.76 5.60 -32.32
C CYS A 2 19.48 6.78 -31.65
N GLU A 3 19.32 8.01 -32.16
CA GLU A 3 19.89 9.20 -31.51
C GLU A 3 19.33 9.46 -30.11
N SER A 4 18.03 9.24 -29.90
CA SER A 4 17.42 9.41 -28.57
C SER A 4 17.98 8.39 -27.59
N ARG A 5 18.14 7.13 -28.04
CA ARG A 5 18.75 6.07 -27.23
C ARG A 5 20.22 6.38 -26.92
N ALA A 6 20.99 6.86 -27.90
CA ALA A 6 22.39 7.26 -27.73
C ALA A 6 22.56 8.42 -26.72
N ARG A 7 21.57 9.31 -26.60
CA ARG A 7 21.53 10.36 -25.56
C ARG A 7 21.15 9.83 -24.16
N GLY A 8 20.93 8.53 -24.03
CA GLY A 8 20.59 7.88 -22.77
C GLY A 8 19.10 7.86 -22.44
N MET A 9 18.20 8.19 -23.38
CA MET A 9 16.76 8.04 -23.16
C MET A 9 16.42 6.56 -22.98
N PRO A 10 15.62 6.17 -21.96
CA PRO A 10 15.15 4.81 -21.81
C PRO A 10 14.47 4.30 -23.09
N LEU A 11 14.74 3.04 -23.46
CA LEU A 11 14.16 2.45 -24.67
C LEU A 11 12.63 2.42 -24.58
N GLN A 12 12.09 2.15 -23.40
CA GLN A 12 10.65 2.08 -23.12
C GLN A 12 9.95 3.42 -23.34
N TYR A 13 10.63 4.55 -23.10
CA TYR A 13 10.09 5.87 -23.46
C TYR A 13 10.16 6.17 -24.96
N ILE A 14 11.08 5.53 -25.69
CA ILE A 14 11.20 5.64 -27.15
C ILE A 14 10.14 4.77 -27.83
N LEU A 15 9.93 3.55 -27.32
CA LEU A 15 8.93 2.59 -27.83
C LEU A 15 7.51 3.01 -27.43
N GLY A 16 7.34 3.53 -26.21
CA GLY A 16 6.05 3.96 -25.68
C GLY A 16 5.37 2.92 -24.80
N ASP A 17 5.98 1.76 -24.60
CA ASP A 17 5.47 0.66 -23.79
C ASP A 17 6.61 -0.24 -23.25
N GLN A 18 6.22 -1.21 -22.43
CA GLN A 18 6.96 -2.45 -22.18
C GLN A 18 6.04 -3.55 -21.62
N PRO A 19 6.46 -4.83 -21.67
CA PRO A 19 5.74 -5.90 -20.98
C PRO A 19 5.82 -5.78 -19.44
N PHE A 20 4.79 -6.28 -18.76
CA PHE A 20 4.76 -6.52 -17.32
C PHE A 20 3.81 -7.69 -17.03
N GLY A 21 4.36 -8.89 -16.85
CA GLY A 21 3.61 -10.14 -16.96
C GLY A 21 3.00 -10.28 -18.35
N GLU A 22 1.74 -10.70 -18.41
CA GLU A 22 0.98 -10.82 -19.68
C GLU A 22 0.40 -9.47 -20.19
N LEU A 23 0.74 -8.35 -19.54
CA LEU A 23 0.23 -7.03 -19.88
C LEU A 23 1.23 -6.22 -20.69
N GLU A 24 0.71 -5.33 -21.54
CA GLU A 24 1.49 -4.30 -22.21
C GLU A 24 1.25 -2.98 -21.49
N ILE A 25 2.28 -2.45 -20.85
CA ILE A 25 2.18 -1.23 -20.04
C ILE A 25 2.77 -0.07 -20.84
N LEU A 26 1.91 0.86 -21.24
CA LEU A 26 2.32 2.11 -21.86
C LEU A 26 3.24 2.87 -20.90
N CYS A 27 4.34 3.37 -21.47
CA CYS A 27 5.39 4.10 -20.79
C CYS A 27 5.46 5.52 -21.36
N ARG A 28 5.64 6.52 -20.47
CA ARG A 28 5.86 7.90 -20.90
C ARG A 28 6.80 8.63 -19.95
N ARG A 29 7.49 9.64 -20.47
CA ARG A 29 8.30 10.56 -19.67
C ARG A 29 7.49 11.15 -18.51
N GLY A 30 8.11 11.19 -17.33
CA GLY A 30 7.48 11.71 -16.11
C GLY A 30 6.70 10.66 -15.30
N VAL A 31 6.73 9.39 -15.69
CA VAL A 31 6.21 8.25 -14.90
C VAL A 31 7.27 7.15 -14.87
N LEU A 32 7.48 6.53 -13.70
CA LEU A 32 8.47 5.45 -13.52
C LEU A 32 8.22 4.31 -14.51
N ILE A 33 9.29 3.77 -15.10
CA ILE A 33 9.19 2.60 -15.98
C ILE A 33 9.05 1.35 -15.08
N PRO A 34 8.03 0.48 -15.29
CA PRO A 34 7.92 -0.77 -14.54
C PRO A 34 9.22 -1.59 -14.52
N ARG A 35 9.47 -2.35 -13.47
CA ARG A 35 10.70 -3.16 -13.35
C ARG A 35 10.36 -4.64 -13.29
N ALA A 36 11.27 -5.48 -13.81
CA ALA A 36 11.12 -6.94 -13.75
C ALA A 36 11.05 -7.45 -12.30
N ASP A 37 11.75 -6.79 -11.38
CA ASP A 37 11.74 -7.16 -9.95
C ASP A 37 10.36 -6.90 -9.33
N THR A 38 9.75 -5.76 -9.63
CA THR A 38 8.37 -5.43 -9.24
C THR A 38 7.36 -6.43 -9.82
N GLU A 39 7.59 -6.94 -11.03
CA GLU A 39 6.77 -7.99 -11.63
C GLU A 39 6.79 -9.27 -10.79
N ALA A 40 7.98 -9.75 -10.42
CA ALA A 40 8.14 -10.93 -9.56
C ALA A 40 7.43 -10.76 -8.21
N TYR A 41 7.55 -9.59 -7.58
CA TYR A 41 6.86 -9.29 -6.33
C TYR A 41 5.33 -9.25 -6.48
N THR A 42 4.84 -8.82 -7.64
CA THR A 42 3.40 -8.81 -7.95
C THR A 42 2.84 -10.22 -8.09
N TYR A 43 3.56 -11.12 -8.77
CA TYR A 43 3.21 -12.54 -8.84
C TYR A 43 3.19 -13.20 -7.46
N GLN A 44 4.20 -12.92 -6.64
CA GLN A 44 4.28 -13.45 -5.28
C GLN A 44 3.12 -12.93 -4.41
N ALA A 45 2.76 -11.65 -4.52
CA ALA A 45 1.60 -11.08 -3.84
C ALA A 45 0.29 -11.76 -4.26
N ALA A 46 0.05 -11.96 -5.56
CA ALA A 46 -1.13 -12.66 -6.06
C ALA A 46 -1.22 -14.11 -5.55
N LYS A 47 -0.08 -14.81 -5.48
CA LYS A 47 0.02 -16.16 -4.92
C LYS A 47 -0.40 -16.19 -3.44
N LEU A 48 0.09 -15.25 -2.63
CA LEU A 48 -0.26 -15.15 -1.21
C LEU A 48 -1.74 -14.84 -1.00
N VAL A 49 -2.31 -13.92 -1.78
CA VAL A 49 -3.75 -13.62 -1.73
C VAL A 49 -4.58 -14.87 -2.02
N ARG A 50 -4.27 -15.61 -3.10
CA ARG A 50 -4.96 -16.87 -3.43
C ARG A 50 -4.86 -17.91 -2.33
N GLN A 51 -3.68 -18.10 -1.75
CA GLN A 51 -3.48 -19.05 -0.65
C GLN A 51 -4.34 -18.70 0.55
N ARG A 52 -4.42 -17.42 0.91
CA ARG A 52 -5.26 -16.95 2.02
C ARG A 52 -6.75 -17.17 1.75
N LEU A 53 -7.22 -16.92 0.52
CA LEU A 53 -8.61 -17.17 0.14
C LEU A 53 -8.98 -18.65 0.26
N LEU A 54 -8.09 -19.55 -0.18
CA LEU A 54 -8.30 -20.99 -0.06
C LEU A 54 -8.35 -21.46 1.40
N GLN A 55 -7.47 -20.93 2.26
CA GLN A 55 -7.45 -21.23 3.69
C GLN A 55 -8.76 -20.80 4.37
N ASN A 56 -9.26 -19.60 4.06
CA ASN A 56 -10.53 -19.10 4.61
C ASN A 56 -11.73 -19.95 4.17
N GLN A 57 -11.74 -20.44 2.92
CA GLN A 57 -12.78 -21.34 2.43
C GLN A 57 -12.78 -22.69 3.16
N SER A 58 -11.61 -23.27 3.42
CA SER A 58 -11.49 -24.54 4.15
C SER A 58 -11.92 -24.44 5.62
N GLN A 59 -11.66 -23.30 6.27
CA GLN A 59 -12.08 -23.05 7.65
C GLN A 59 -13.61 -22.94 7.79
N HIS A 60 -14.29 -22.25 6.88
CA HIS A 60 -15.75 -22.14 6.91
C HIS A 60 -16.46 -23.48 6.66
N GLN A 61 -15.95 -24.32 5.74
CA GLN A 61 -16.51 -25.66 5.51
C GLN A 61 -16.35 -26.60 6.72
N SER A 62 -15.31 -26.41 7.54
CA SER A 62 -15.05 -27.22 8.74
C SER A 62 -15.91 -26.82 9.94
N GLN A 63 -16.40 -25.57 9.99
CA GLN A 63 -17.28 -25.08 11.05
C GLN A 63 -18.76 -25.35 10.80
N GLU A 64 -19.20 -25.53 9.54
CA GLU A 64 -20.59 -25.91 9.21
C GLU A 64 -20.89 -27.42 9.38
N GLN A 65 -19.89 -28.25 9.69
CA GLN A 65 -20.05 -29.72 9.86
C GLN A 65 -20.04 -30.19 11.33
N THR A 66 -20.57 -29.40 12.27
CA THR A 66 -20.99 -29.99 13.56
C THR A 66 -22.32 -30.73 13.35
N PRO A 67 -22.41 -32.07 13.51
CA PRO A 67 -23.70 -32.73 13.47
C PRO A 67 -24.52 -32.26 14.68
N ASP A 68 -25.74 -31.82 14.41
CA ASP A 68 -26.74 -31.47 15.42
C ASP A 68 -26.90 -32.65 16.42
N PRO A 69 -26.77 -32.46 17.76
CA PRO A 69 -26.85 -33.56 18.72
C PRO A 69 -28.22 -34.24 18.82
N CYS A 70 -29.23 -33.78 18.07
CA CYS A 70 -30.59 -34.28 18.11
C CYS A 70 -31.01 -35.01 16.82
N THR A 71 -30.21 -35.97 16.35
CA THR A 71 -30.70 -36.98 15.41
C THR A 71 -30.83 -38.33 16.13
N PRO A 72 -32.05 -38.83 16.41
CA PRO A 72 -32.21 -40.17 16.96
C PRO A 72 -31.72 -41.20 15.94
N GLN A 73 -30.79 -42.07 16.34
CA GLN A 73 -30.40 -43.21 15.53
C GLN A 73 -31.59 -44.18 15.36
N PRO A 74 -31.84 -44.71 14.16
CA PRO A 74 -32.82 -45.78 14.01
C PRO A 74 -32.21 -47.09 14.50
N HIS A 75 -32.61 -47.50 15.71
CA HIS A 75 -32.46 -48.88 16.16
C HIS A 75 -33.36 -49.80 15.33
N ALA A 76 -32.84 -51.00 15.09
CA ALA A 76 -33.39 -52.05 14.26
C ALA A 76 -34.87 -52.38 14.49
N ALA A 77 -35.62 -52.56 13.40
CA ALA A 77 -36.81 -53.40 13.37
C ALA A 77 -36.89 -54.16 12.04
N LYS A 78 -37.07 -55.48 12.16
CA LYS A 78 -37.11 -56.49 11.09
C LYS A 78 -38.43 -56.46 10.32
N ASN A 79 -38.34 -56.85 9.05
CA ASN A 79 -39.36 -57.36 8.12
C ASN A 79 -40.74 -57.71 8.68
N ILE A 80 -41.81 -57.14 8.11
CA ILE A 80 -43.07 -57.83 7.75
C ILE A 80 -43.63 -57.25 6.43
N LEU A 81 -44.11 -58.13 5.56
CA LEU A 81 -44.68 -57.91 4.23
C LEU A 81 -46.14 -57.40 4.24
N GLN A 82 -46.48 -56.73 3.14
CA GLN A 82 -47.73 -56.75 2.35
C GLN A 82 -48.86 -55.69 2.53
N HIS A 83 -49.26 -55.22 1.33
CA HIS A 83 -50.55 -54.74 0.81
C HIS A 83 -51.06 -53.30 1.03
N ASP A 84 -51.00 -52.57 -0.09
CA ASP A 84 -52.07 -51.84 -0.80
C ASP A 84 -52.78 -50.58 -0.26
N SER A 85 -53.05 -49.72 -1.25
CA SER A 85 -54.10 -48.69 -1.37
C SER A 85 -53.86 -47.27 -0.84
N SER A 86 -53.55 -46.39 -1.79
CA SER A 86 -54.13 -45.07 -2.02
C SER A 86 -54.61 -44.23 -0.82
N ALA A 87 -53.84 -43.20 -0.47
CA ALA A 87 -54.41 -41.94 0.02
C ALA A 87 -53.43 -40.76 -0.18
N SER A 88 -53.98 -39.72 -0.77
CA SER A 88 -53.51 -38.33 -0.84
C SER A 88 -52.64 -37.88 0.34
N SER A 89 -51.46 -37.34 0.04
CA SER A 89 -50.79 -36.38 0.93
C SER A 89 -50.11 -35.30 0.08
N SER A 90 -50.61 -34.08 0.25
CA SER A 90 -49.96 -32.84 -0.17
C SER A 90 -48.57 -32.74 0.47
N PRO A 91 -47.53 -32.30 -0.25
CA PRO A 91 -46.24 -32.05 0.38
C PRO A 91 -46.39 -30.90 1.39
N PRO A 92 -45.66 -30.92 2.52
CA PRO A 92 -45.61 -29.76 3.40
C PRO A 92 -45.04 -28.57 2.63
N PRO A 93 -45.41 -27.32 2.95
CA PRO A 93 -44.81 -26.16 2.32
C PRO A 93 -43.31 -26.21 2.63
N ASN A 94 -42.51 -26.34 1.57
CA ASN A 94 -41.08 -26.10 1.63
C ASN A 94 -40.89 -24.79 2.41
N SER A 95 -40.27 -24.87 3.59
CA SER A 95 -39.57 -23.73 4.14
C SER A 95 -38.48 -23.40 3.13
N THR A 96 -38.86 -22.53 2.19
CA THR A 96 -37.92 -21.80 1.37
C THR A 96 -37.19 -20.91 2.37
N SER A 97 -36.17 -21.51 3.00
CA SER A 97 -34.98 -20.79 3.42
C SER A 97 -34.69 -19.85 2.27
N LEU A 98 -34.96 -18.57 2.50
CA LEU A 98 -34.60 -17.51 1.60
C LEU A 98 -33.08 -17.55 1.57
N PHE A 99 -32.53 -18.37 0.67
CA PHE A 99 -31.13 -18.35 0.32
C PHE A 99 -30.87 -16.95 -0.22
N SER A 100 -30.49 -16.03 0.67
CA SER A 100 -29.82 -14.81 0.27
C SER A 100 -28.66 -15.26 -0.61
N PRO A 101 -28.55 -14.82 -1.87
CA PRO A 101 -27.42 -15.19 -2.70
C PRO A 101 -26.17 -14.78 -1.93
N PHE A 102 -25.37 -15.78 -1.54
CA PHE A 102 -24.12 -15.56 -0.83
C PHE A 102 -23.19 -14.85 -1.82
N HIS A 103 -23.19 -13.52 -1.80
CA HIS A 103 -22.25 -12.75 -2.57
C HIS A 103 -20.95 -12.70 -1.76
N PRO A 104 -19.87 -13.34 -2.23
CA PRO A 104 -18.60 -13.30 -1.52
C PRO A 104 -18.14 -11.84 -1.38
N LYS A 105 -17.68 -11.47 -0.17
CA LYS A 105 -17.12 -10.14 0.12
C LYS A 105 -16.02 -9.83 -0.92
N PRO A 106 -16.02 -8.62 -1.51
CA PRO A 106 -14.99 -8.27 -2.49
C PRO A 106 -13.61 -8.25 -1.84
N ILE A 107 -12.58 -8.65 -2.60
CA ILE A 107 -11.18 -8.57 -2.19
C ILE A 107 -10.72 -7.13 -2.39
N ARG A 108 -10.24 -6.50 -1.33
CA ARG A 108 -9.80 -5.09 -1.32
C ARG A 108 -8.28 -5.00 -1.39
N ILE A 109 -7.79 -4.30 -2.40
CA ILE A 109 -6.36 -4.14 -2.67
C ILE A 109 -6.03 -2.65 -2.74
N LEU A 110 -5.00 -2.24 -2.03
CA LEU A 110 -4.47 -0.88 -2.02
C LEU A 110 -3.05 -0.88 -2.59
N ASP A 111 -2.84 -0.20 -3.72
CA ASP A 111 -1.55 -0.04 -4.39
C ASP A 111 -1.06 1.42 -4.20
N LEU A 112 -0.05 1.61 -3.35
CA LEU A 112 0.51 2.94 -3.04
C LEU A 112 1.73 3.23 -3.91
N CYS A 113 1.83 4.47 -4.40
CA CYS A 113 2.82 4.88 -5.40
C CYS A 113 2.66 4.12 -6.73
N THR A 114 1.40 4.03 -7.20
CA THR A 114 1.01 3.11 -8.29
C THR A 114 1.72 3.37 -9.64
N GLY A 115 2.25 4.57 -9.87
CA GLY A 115 2.98 4.91 -11.08
C GLY A 115 2.15 4.69 -12.35
N THR A 116 2.57 3.72 -13.16
CA THR A 116 1.88 3.33 -14.40
C THR A 116 0.62 2.49 -14.18
N GLY A 117 0.32 2.10 -12.94
CA GLY A 117 -0.76 1.17 -12.59
C GLY A 117 -0.42 -0.31 -12.82
N CYS A 118 0.83 -0.64 -13.16
CA CYS A 118 1.19 -2.00 -13.58
C CYS A 118 0.95 -3.07 -12.51
N ILE A 119 1.20 -2.76 -11.23
CA ILE A 119 0.94 -3.67 -10.11
C ILE A 119 -0.57 -3.95 -9.99
N ALA A 120 -1.38 -2.89 -9.86
CA ALA A 120 -2.84 -3.00 -9.77
C ALA A 120 -3.47 -3.79 -10.93
N LEU A 121 -3.03 -3.52 -12.17
CA LEU A 121 -3.55 -4.19 -13.36
C LEU A 121 -3.13 -5.66 -13.44
N LEU A 122 -1.87 -5.97 -13.12
CA LEU A 122 -1.39 -7.36 -13.13
C LEU A 122 -2.04 -8.18 -12.00
N LEU A 123 -2.23 -7.60 -10.81
CA LEU A 123 -3.00 -8.23 -9.73
C LEU A 123 -4.43 -8.55 -10.17
N HIS A 124 -5.11 -7.62 -10.85
CA HIS A 124 -6.43 -7.88 -11.41
C HIS A 124 -6.41 -9.07 -12.40
N ALA A 125 -5.48 -9.04 -13.37
CA ALA A 125 -5.34 -10.10 -14.35
C ALA A 125 -5.13 -11.47 -13.69
N LEU A 126 -4.16 -11.55 -12.77
CA LEU A 126 -3.81 -12.78 -12.06
C LEU A 126 -4.99 -13.25 -11.19
N LEU A 127 -5.56 -12.41 -10.33
CA LEU A 127 -6.59 -12.87 -9.39
C LEU A 127 -7.91 -13.27 -10.08
N LYS A 128 -8.13 -12.87 -11.34
CA LYS A 128 -9.26 -13.32 -12.17
C LYS A 128 -9.01 -14.61 -12.97
N THR A 129 -7.79 -15.17 -13.00
CA THR A 129 -7.53 -16.46 -13.67
C THR A 129 -7.79 -17.67 -12.74
N PRO A 130 -8.25 -18.83 -13.26
CA PRO A 130 -8.47 -19.16 -14.68
C PRO A 130 -9.78 -18.58 -15.24
N LYS A 131 -9.81 -18.32 -16.55
CA LYS A 131 -11.00 -17.88 -17.28
C LYS A 131 -11.74 -19.11 -17.88
N PRO A 132 -13.09 -19.16 -17.85
CA PRO A 132 -13.99 -18.17 -17.24
C PRO A 132 -13.92 -18.20 -15.71
N PRO A 133 -14.06 -17.04 -15.04
CA PRO A 133 -14.05 -16.98 -13.58
C PRO A 133 -15.15 -17.89 -13.02
N HIS A 134 -14.87 -18.52 -11.88
CA HIS A 134 -15.86 -19.33 -11.20
C HIS A 134 -17.07 -18.45 -10.83
N PRO A 135 -18.33 -18.92 -10.92
CA PRO A 135 -19.52 -18.11 -10.60
C PRO A 135 -19.51 -17.52 -9.18
N GLN A 136 -18.68 -18.07 -8.30
CA GLN A 136 -18.47 -17.61 -6.92
C GLN A 136 -17.11 -16.93 -6.70
N SER A 137 -16.40 -16.54 -7.76
CA SER A 137 -15.18 -15.75 -7.61
C SER A 137 -15.53 -14.37 -7.02
N PRO A 138 -14.86 -13.93 -5.94
CA PRO A 138 -15.12 -12.61 -5.37
C PRO A 138 -14.81 -11.50 -6.38
N ALA A 139 -15.61 -10.44 -6.32
CA ALA A 139 -15.28 -9.20 -7.01
C ALA A 139 -13.97 -8.63 -6.45
N LEU A 140 -13.22 -7.89 -7.28
CA LEU A 140 -12.04 -7.17 -6.81
C LEU A 140 -12.39 -5.70 -6.63
N GLN A 141 -11.79 -5.08 -5.62
CA GLN A 141 -11.77 -3.63 -5.44
C GLN A 141 -10.32 -3.22 -5.30
N ILE A 142 -9.76 -2.60 -6.33
CA ILE A 142 -8.35 -2.22 -6.40
C ILE A 142 -8.26 -0.70 -6.51
N LEU A 143 -7.56 -0.08 -5.56
CA LEU A 143 -7.29 1.36 -5.57
C LEU A 143 -5.80 1.61 -5.70
N GLY A 144 -5.37 2.18 -6.82
CA GLY A 144 -4.03 2.71 -7.01
C GLY A 144 -3.97 4.20 -6.65
N ILE A 145 -3.02 4.59 -5.80
CA ILE A 145 -2.80 5.98 -5.38
C ILE A 145 -1.42 6.45 -5.81
N ASP A 146 -1.36 7.63 -6.42
CA ASP A 146 -0.09 8.28 -6.75
C ASP A 146 -0.18 9.80 -6.54
N LEU A 147 0.93 10.43 -6.16
CA LEU A 147 1.00 11.88 -5.98
C LEU A 147 0.96 12.61 -7.33
N SER A 148 1.55 12.00 -8.36
CA SER A 148 1.70 12.57 -9.69
C SER A 148 0.41 12.47 -10.49
N PRO A 149 -0.21 13.59 -10.89
CA PRO A 149 -1.38 13.55 -11.77
C PRO A 149 -1.05 12.94 -13.14
N THR A 150 0.21 13.03 -13.57
CA THR A 150 0.68 12.39 -14.82
C THR A 150 0.70 10.87 -14.71
N ALA A 151 1.12 10.34 -13.54
CA ALA A 151 1.09 8.90 -13.26
C ALA A 151 -0.36 8.38 -13.24
N VAL A 152 -1.25 9.02 -12.48
CA VAL A 152 -2.68 8.65 -12.41
C VAL A 152 -3.34 8.64 -13.80
N ARG A 153 -3.10 9.65 -14.64
CA ARG A 153 -3.62 9.67 -16.02
C ARG A 153 -3.04 8.56 -16.89
N LEU A 154 -1.75 8.22 -16.73
CA LEU A 154 -1.15 7.10 -17.45
C LEU A 154 -1.73 5.77 -16.97
N ALA A 155 -1.92 5.58 -15.66
CA ALA A 155 -2.49 4.36 -15.09
C ALA A 155 -3.91 4.09 -15.62
N ARG A 156 -4.77 5.11 -15.68
CA ARG A 156 -6.10 5.01 -16.31
C ARG A 156 -6.01 4.65 -17.80
N ARG A 157 -5.08 5.26 -18.53
CA ARG A 157 -4.85 4.89 -19.94
C ARG A 157 -4.33 3.46 -20.10
N ASN A 158 -3.53 2.95 -19.17
CA ASN A 158 -3.08 1.56 -19.17
C ASN A 158 -4.22 0.58 -18.87
N LEU A 159 -5.16 0.95 -17.99
CA LEU A 159 -6.39 0.20 -17.79
C LEU A 159 -7.19 0.10 -19.10
N ASP A 160 -7.48 1.23 -19.74
CA ASP A 160 -8.22 1.23 -21.01
C ASP A 160 -7.48 0.46 -22.11
N HIS A 161 -6.16 0.63 -22.22
CA HIS A 161 -5.32 -0.10 -23.17
C HIS A 161 -5.43 -1.61 -22.98
N ASN A 162 -5.27 -2.09 -21.75
CA ASN A 162 -5.27 -3.52 -21.49
C ASN A 162 -6.66 -4.16 -21.45
N VAL A 163 -7.73 -3.37 -21.33
CA VAL A 163 -9.12 -3.84 -21.50
C VAL A 163 -9.47 -4.02 -22.98
N HIS A 164 -9.15 -3.04 -23.83
CA HIS A 164 -9.67 -3.04 -25.21
C HIS A 164 -8.67 -3.48 -26.27
N VAL A 165 -7.40 -3.14 -26.10
CA VAL A 165 -6.37 -3.34 -27.14
C VAL A 165 -5.74 -4.72 -26.97
N THR A 166 -5.06 -4.96 -25.86
CA THR A 166 -4.37 -6.24 -25.63
C THR A 166 -5.28 -7.31 -25.04
N ARG A 167 -6.39 -6.91 -24.40
CA ARG A 167 -7.31 -7.78 -23.65
C ARG A 167 -6.62 -8.60 -22.55
N GLY A 168 -5.51 -8.08 -22.02
CA GLY A 168 -4.76 -8.66 -20.91
C GLY A 168 -5.52 -8.63 -19.58
N VAL A 169 -6.45 -7.68 -19.40
CA VAL A 169 -7.38 -7.62 -18.26
C VAL A 169 -8.83 -7.82 -18.71
N ASP A 170 -9.65 -8.37 -17.81
CA ASP A 170 -11.10 -8.53 -18.05
C ASP A 170 -11.83 -7.18 -18.15
N ALA A 171 -12.93 -7.11 -18.90
CA ALA A 171 -13.71 -5.89 -19.05
C ALA A 171 -14.28 -5.36 -17.72
N CYS A 172 -14.54 -6.24 -16.74
CA CYS A 172 -14.95 -5.83 -15.39
C CYS A 172 -13.88 -5.01 -14.64
N ALA A 173 -12.62 -5.01 -15.11
CA ALA A 173 -11.56 -4.17 -14.54
C ALA A 173 -11.95 -2.69 -14.49
N LYS A 174 -12.78 -2.21 -15.42
CA LYS A 174 -13.27 -0.83 -15.44
C LYS A 174 -14.11 -0.44 -14.22
N SER A 175 -14.79 -1.40 -13.61
CA SER A 175 -15.55 -1.20 -12.38
C SER A 175 -14.78 -1.60 -11.13
N GLU A 176 -13.72 -2.40 -11.27
CA GLU A 176 -12.98 -2.98 -10.14
C GLU A 176 -11.67 -2.24 -9.83
N VAL A 177 -11.04 -1.58 -10.82
CA VAL A 177 -9.74 -0.93 -10.70
C VAL A 177 -9.87 0.58 -10.87
N HIS A 178 -9.46 1.33 -9.85
CA HIS A 178 -9.51 2.78 -9.86
C HIS A 178 -8.15 3.39 -9.49
N PHE A 179 -7.85 4.54 -10.11
CA PHE A 179 -6.64 5.31 -9.83
C PHE A 179 -6.97 6.71 -9.37
N ARG A 180 -6.40 7.14 -8.23
CA ARG A 180 -6.65 8.47 -7.65
C ARG A 180 -5.36 9.20 -7.29
N ARG A 181 -5.41 10.53 -7.40
CA ARG A 181 -4.33 11.38 -6.90
C ARG A 181 -4.41 11.45 -5.39
N GLY A 182 -3.30 11.21 -4.70
CA GLY A 182 -3.22 11.30 -3.25
C GLY A 182 -1.78 11.39 -2.75
N ASP A 183 -1.60 11.96 -1.57
CA ASP A 183 -0.30 12.05 -0.91
C ASP A 183 -0.19 10.96 0.16
N VAL A 184 0.74 10.04 -0.05
CA VAL A 184 1.03 8.94 0.89
C VAL A 184 1.60 9.47 2.20
N LEU A 185 2.45 10.50 2.14
CA LEU A 185 3.14 11.08 3.29
C LEU A 185 2.25 12.02 4.12
N LYS A 186 1.21 12.63 3.52
CA LYS A 186 0.26 13.49 4.23
C LYS A 186 -0.51 12.71 5.30
N THR A 187 -0.60 13.27 6.51
CA THR A 187 -1.44 12.77 7.61
C THR A 187 -2.71 13.63 7.74
N GLN A 188 -3.83 13.04 8.14
CA GLN A 188 -5.01 13.82 8.54
C GLN A 188 -4.67 14.56 9.84
N ARG A 189 -4.53 15.89 9.81
CA ARG A 189 -4.49 16.69 11.04
C ARG A 189 -5.85 16.57 11.73
N SER A 190 -5.84 16.28 13.04
CA SER A 190 -6.96 16.59 13.92
C SER A 190 -7.21 18.10 13.81
N SER A 191 -8.40 18.48 13.36
CA SER A 191 -8.77 19.86 13.09
C SER A 191 -8.87 20.67 14.39
N VAL A 192 -7.76 21.21 14.88
CA VAL A 192 -7.72 22.33 15.83
C VAL A 192 -6.50 23.19 15.46
N GLY A 193 -6.71 24.44 15.07
CA GLY A 193 -5.62 25.43 14.90
C GLY A 193 -5.66 26.24 13.61
N GLU A 194 -6.31 27.40 13.69
CA GLU A 194 -6.06 28.67 13.00
C GLU A 194 -6.01 28.72 11.45
N LYS A 195 -7.09 29.29 10.88
CA LYS A 195 -7.10 29.83 9.53
C LYS A 195 -6.39 31.18 9.54
N HIS A 196 -5.23 31.27 8.90
CA HIS A 196 -4.75 32.54 8.37
C HIS A 196 -5.24 32.66 6.93
N GLU A 197 -6.10 33.65 6.69
CA GLU A 197 -6.59 34.03 5.36
C GLU A 197 -5.51 34.90 4.70
N ASP A 198 -4.67 34.29 3.86
CA ASP A 198 -3.88 35.01 2.85
C ASP A 198 -4.54 34.78 1.49
N GLU A 199 -5.14 35.84 0.92
CA GLU A 199 -6.02 35.78 -0.26
C GLU A 199 -5.32 35.77 -1.63
N ASP A 200 -3.98 35.67 -1.74
CA ASP A 200 -3.28 35.90 -3.01
C ASP A 200 -2.46 34.71 -3.58
N ALA A 201 -2.70 33.47 -3.14
CA ALA A 201 -2.08 32.30 -3.76
C ALA A 201 -3.04 31.63 -4.77
N VAL A 202 -2.66 31.62 -6.05
CA VAL A 202 -3.32 30.82 -7.10
C VAL A 202 -3.46 29.37 -6.60
N GLY A 203 -4.69 28.98 -6.30
CA GLY A 203 -5.02 27.86 -5.41
C GLY A 203 -4.32 26.55 -5.76
N GLU A 204 -3.36 26.16 -4.93
CA GLU A 204 -2.80 24.81 -4.97
C GLU A 204 -3.93 23.82 -4.63
N VAL A 205 -4.28 22.97 -5.60
CA VAL A 205 -5.35 21.97 -5.42
C VAL A 205 -4.96 21.06 -4.26
N ASP A 206 -5.69 21.14 -3.14
CA ASP A 206 -5.42 20.34 -1.95
C ASP A 206 -5.44 18.84 -2.30
N VAL A 207 -4.27 18.19 -2.21
CA VAL A 207 -4.12 16.76 -2.51
C VAL A 207 -4.56 15.96 -1.28
N PRO A 208 -5.48 15.00 -1.41
CA PRO A 208 -5.99 14.26 -0.26
C PRO A 208 -4.96 13.28 0.31
N SER A 209 -5.04 13.00 1.61
CA SER A 209 -4.30 11.89 2.22
C SER A 209 -4.90 10.53 1.84
N VAL A 210 -4.14 9.46 2.03
CA VAL A 210 -4.63 8.09 1.82
C VAL A 210 -5.90 7.81 2.62
N GLU A 211 -5.99 8.25 3.88
CA GLU A 211 -7.18 8.02 4.71
C GLU A 211 -8.44 8.68 4.18
N GLN A 212 -8.33 9.84 3.53
CA GLN A 212 -9.49 10.50 2.90
C GLN A 212 -9.98 9.69 1.68
N LEU A 213 -9.07 8.99 1.01
CA LEU A 213 -9.35 8.17 -0.17
C LEU A 213 -9.86 6.77 0.18
N LEU A 214 -9.68 6.29 1.41
CA LEU A 214 -10.18 4.97 1.84
C LEU A 214 -11.71 4.85 1.74
N SER A 215 -12.45 5.95 1.75
CA SER A 215 -13.90 5.99 1.50
C SER A 215 -14.33 5.34 0.16
N TYR A 216 -13.38 5.10 -0.74
CA TYR A 216 -13.57 4.28 -1.94
C TYR A 216 -14.06 2.84 -1.63
N PHE A 217 -13.61 2.25 -0.52
CA PHE A 217 -13.99 0.88 -0.12
C PHE A 217 -15.28 0.82 0.70
N ASP A 218 -15.91 1.98 0.96
CA ASP A 218 -17.16 2.07 1.71
C ASP A 218 -18.34 1.62 0.82
N PRO A 219 -19.14 0.62 1.25
CA PRO A 219 -20.33 0.19 0.51
C PRO A 219 -21.32 1.32 0.18
N GLU A 220 -21.44 2.36 1.02
CA GLU A 220 -22.33 3.52 0.76
C GLU A 220 -21.67 4.60 -0.13
N GLY A 221 -20.35 4.56 -0.30
CA GLY A 221 -19.57 5.53 -1.07
C GLY A 221 -19.67 5.37 -2.59
N GLU A 222 -20.12 4.21 -3.06
CA GLU A 222 -20.32 3.88 -4.49
C GLU A 222 -21.22 4.90 -5.20
N GLU A 223 -22.30 5.36 -4.56
CA GLU A 223 -23.31 6.22 -5.19
C GLU A 223 -22.84 7.69 -5.33
N ILE A 224 -22.08 8.19 -4.33
CA ILE A 224 -21.55 9.56 -4.32
C ILE A 224 -20.33 9.69 -5.25
N HIS A 225 -19.51 8.64 -5.38
CA HIS A 225 -18.31 8.68 -6.21
C HIS A 225 -18.61 8.53 -7.71
N ARG A 226 -19.63 7.76 -8.08
CA ARG A 226 -20.11 7.62 -9.48
C ARG A 226 -20.58 8.98 -10.05
N ALA A 227 -21.20 9.82 -9.22
CA ALA A 227 -21.64 11.16 -9.58
C ALA A 227 -20.50 12.19 -9.74
N ARG A 228 -19.34 11.99 -9.08
CA ARG A 228 -18.18 12.89 -9.19
C ARG A 228 -17.25 12.55 -10.36
N ASN A 229 -17.10 11.28 -10.70
CA ASN A 229 -16.26 10.86 -11.84
C ASN A 229 -16.89 11.26 -13.19
N SER A 230 -18.21 11.18 -13.32
CA SER A 230 -18.93 11.66 -14.51
C SER A 230 -18.77 13.17 -14.76
N ALA A 231 -18.56 13.97 -13.72
CA ALA A 231 -18.31 15.41 -13.85
C ALA A 231 -16.85 15.73 -14.25
N ALA A 232 -15.87 14.91 -13.85
CA ALA A 232 -14.46 15.12 -14.16
C ALA A 232 -14.08 14.70 -15.60
N ASP A 233 -14.81 13.74 -16.18
CA ASP A 233 -14.62 13.31 -17.58
C ASP A 233 -15.28 14.26 -18.60
N ALA A 234 -16.32 15.01 -18.18
CA ALA A 234 -16.99 16.00 -19.03
C ALA A 234 -16.13 17.28 -19.25
N ASP A 235 -15.21 17.57 -18.33
CA ASP A 235 -14.41 18.81 -18.34
C ASP A 235 -13.15 18.71 -19.23
N ALA A 236 -12.89 17.53 -19.81
CA ALA A 236 -11.76 17.30 -20.72
C ALA A 236 -12.03 17.74 -22.17
N HIS A 237 -13.25 18.18 -22.50
CA HIS A 237 -13.65 18.54 -23.87
C HIS A 237 -14.32 19.91 -24.06
N ALA A 238 -14.46 20.75 -23.03
CA ALA A 238 -15.09 22.06 -23.17
C ALA A 238 -14.04 23.20 -23.20
N THR A 239 -13.85 23.80 -24.37
CA THR A 239 -13.28 25.14 -24.51
C THR A 239 -14.25 26.19 -23.99
N ASP A 240 -13.77 27.04 -23.09
CA ASP A 240 -14.17 28.43 -22.84
C ASP A 240 -15.67 28.74 -22.80
N THR A 241 -16.29 28.67 -21.61
CA THR A 241 -17.38 29.59 -21.21
C THR A 241 -17.48 29.71 -19.69
N LYS A 242 -17.58 30.95 -19.20
CA LYS A 242 -17.84 31.31 -17.80
C LYS A 242 -19.06 30.58 -17.23
N THR A 243 -18.91 29.86 -16.12
CA THR A 243 -20.04 29.34 -15.31
C THR A 243 -19.82 29.59 -13.81
N TYR A 244 -20.94 29.90 -13.14
CA TYR A 244 -21.06 30.39 -11.76
C TYR A 244 -20.63 29.38 -10.68
N PRO A 245 -20.28 29.82 -9.46
CA PRO A 245 -19.83 28.93 -8.39
C PRO A 245 -20.95 27.98 -7.94
N PRO A 246 -20.62 26.74 -7.53
CA PRO A 246 -21.61 25.77 -7.06
C PRO A 246 -22.25 26.23 -5.75
N LYS A 247 -23.57 26.06 -5.64
CA LYS A 247 -24.34 26.30 -4.41
C LYS A 247 -23.77 25.44 -3.27
N LYS A 248 -23.58 26.07 -2.10
CA LYS A 248 -23.20 25.41 -0.85
C LYS A 248 -24.09 24.17 -0.61
N PRO A 249 -23.53 23.02 -0.18
CA PRO A 249 -24.34 21.90 0.26
C PRO A 249 -25.13 22.29 1.51
N PRO A 250 -26.36 21.75 1.69
CA PRO A 250 -27.20 22.07 2.83
C PRO A 250 -26.53 21.66 4.14
N ALA A 251 -26.58 22.55 5.12
CA ALA A 251 -26.08 22.32 6.46
C ALA A 251 -26.92 21.26 7.16
N GLY A 252 -26.25 20.22 7.68
CA GLY A 252 -26.88 19.20 8.53
C GLY A 252 -26.78 17.78 7.97
N ILE A 253 -25.56 17.22 7.91
CA ILE A 253 -25.39 15.77 7.84
C ILE A 253 -24.66 15.37 9.13
N GLN A 254 -25.38 14.68 10.00
CA GLN A 254 -24.86 14.11 11.24
C GLN A 254 -23.69 13.19 10.91
N THR A 255 -22.61 13.28 11.68
CA THR A 255 -21.38 12.52 11.52
C THR A 255 -21.66 11.02 11.71
N LYS A 256 -21.88 10.31 10.60
CA LYS A 256 -22.05 8.85 10.56
C LYS A 256 -20.78 8.15 11.09
N THR A 257 -20.99 7.08 11.85
CA THR A 257 -19.96 6.21 12.44
C THR A 257 -18.95 5.75 11.38
N LYS A 258 -17.67 6.04 11.60
CA LYS A 258 -16.57 5.69 10.70
C LYS A 258 -16.42 4.17 10.63
N VAL A 259 -16.86 3.55 9.54
CA VAL A 259 -16.69 2.11 9.32
C VAL A 259 -15.18 1.82 9.26
N ALA A 260 -14.72 0.84 10.04
CA ALA A 260 -13.34 0.37 9.97
C ALA A 260 -13.14 -0.38 8.64
N ILE A 261 -12.28 0.16 7.77
CA ILE A 261 -12.00 -0.42 6.46
C ILE A 261 -10.82 -1.36 6.58
N GLU A 262 -11.09 -2.65 6.36
CA GLU A 262 -10.06 -3.69 6.23
C GLU A 262 -9.64 -3.84 4.77
N ILE A 263 -8.34 -4.05 4.56
CA ILE A 263 -7.71 -4.27 3.26
C ILE A 263 -7.10 -5.67 3.24
N ASP A 264 -7.34 -6.45 2.18
CA ASP A 264 -6.77 -7.80 2.05
C ASP A 264 -5.30 -7.76 1.64
N LEU A 265 -4.94 -6.84 0.74
CA LEU A 265 -3.57 -6.62 0.29
C LEU A 265 -3.23 -5.12 0.21
N LEU A 266 -2.21 -4.70 0.95
CA LEU A 266 -1.52 -3.43 0.72
C LEU A 266 -0.20 -3.72 0.01
N ILE A 267 0.04 -3.09 -1.13
CA ILE A 267 1.29 -3.24 -1.88
C ILE A 267 1.86 -1.87 -2.25
N SER A 268 3.19 -1.76 -2.29
CA SER A 268 3.84 -0.53 -2.73
C SER A 268 5.24 -0.80 -3.28
N ASN A 269 5.55 -0.13 -4.39
CA ASN A 269 6.91 0.17 -4.81
C ASN A 269 7.19 1.67 -4.57
N PRO A 270 7.56 2.07 -3.34
CA PRO A 270 7.74 3.48 -3.01
C PRO A 270 9.09 4.02 -3.50
N PRO A 271 9.28 5.35 -3.57
CA PRO A 271 10.60 5.95 -3.72
C PRO A 271 11.51 5.51 -2.56
N TYR A 272 12.68 4.94 -2.86
CA TYR A 272 13.59 4.39 -1.85
C TYR A 272 15.08 4.72 -2.07
N ILE A 273 15.40 5.51 -3.09
CA ILE A 273 16.79 5.89 -3.39
C ILE A 273 17.19 7.07 -2.50
N SER A 274 18.31 6.96 -1.81
CA SER A 274 18.83 8.05 -0.98
C SER A 274 19.18 9.29 -1.82
N PRO A 275 19.01 10.52 -1.30
CA PRO A 275 19.43 11.73 -2.01
C PRO A 275 20.94 11.76 -2.33
N SER A 276 21.76 11.07 -1.54
CA SER A 276 23.19 10.86 -1.80
C SER A 276 23.41 9.97 -3.02
N ASP A 277 22.76 8.80 -3.09
CA ASP A 277 22.93 7.83 -4.17
C ASP A 277 22.46 8.35 -5.52
N PHE A 278 21.37 9.11 -5.49
CA PHE A 278 20.90 9.79 -6.68
C PHE A 278 21.93 10.79 -7.24
N ARG A 279 22.69 11.47 -6.36
CA ARG A 279 23.69 12.49 -6.75
C ARG A 279 25.05 11.88 -7.10
N ASN A 280 25.54 10.93 -6.32
CA ASN A 280 26.90 10.38 -6.41
C ASN A 280 27.09 9.46 -7.65
N GLY A 281 26.02 9.04 -8.32
CA GLY A 281 26.10 8.32 -9.60
C GLY A 281 26.00 6.80 -9.49
N THR A 282 25.67 6.27 -8.31
CA THR A 282 25.30 4.85 -8.17
C THR A 282 24.00 4.53 -8.91
N THR A 283 23.07 5.47 -8.98
CA THR A 283 21.89 5.37 -9.86
C THR A 283 22.29 5.52 -11.33
N ALA A 284 21.82 4.60 -12.19
CA ALA A 284 22.12 4.63 -13.62
C ALA A 284 21.81 5.99 -14.27
N ARG A 285 22.70 6.48 -15.14
CA ARG A 285 22.59 7.78 -15.81
C ARG A 285 21.23 7.98 -16.51
N SER A 286 20.73 6.95 -17.19
CA SER A 286 19.43 6.96 -17.87
C SER A 286 18.29 7.23 -16.88
N VAL A 287 18.29 6.55 -15.73
CA VAL A 287 17.29 6.70 -14.67
C VAL A 287 17.32 8.12 -14.11
N ARG A 288 18.51 8.59 -13.70
CA ARG A 288 18.69 9.95 -13.14
C ARG A 288 18.23 11.08 -14.06
N LEU A 289 18.46 10.94 -15.37
CA LEU A 289 18.22 12.02 -16.34
C LEU A 289 16.81 12.03 -16.91
N PHE A 290 16.12 10.87 -16.96
CA PHE A 290 14.86 10.75 -17.69
C PHE A 290 13.67 10.32 -16.85
N GLU A 291 13.88 9.55 -15.78
CA GLU A 291 12.79 9.09 -14.92
C GLU A 291 12.48 10.12 -13.82
N PRO A 292 11.22 10.23 -13.38
CA PRO A 292 10.81 11.28 -12.46
C PRO A 292 11.46 11.11 -11.09
N ARG A 293 12.17 12.14 -10.62
CA ARG A 293 12.79 12.14 -9.28
C ARG A 293 11.80 11.81 -8.16
N LEU A 294 10.55 12.29 -8.26
CA LEU A 294 9.48 12.02 -7.28
C LEU A 294 9.14 10.52 -7.13
N ALA A 295 9.42 9.70 -8.15
CA ALA A 295 9.20 8.26 -8.09
C ALA A 295 10.46 7.48 -7.64
N LEU A 296 11.57 8.17 -7.41
CA LEU A 296 12.88 7.56 -7.13
C LEU A 296 13.39 7.93 -5.74
N VAL A 297 13.34 9.22 -5.41
CA VAL A 297 13.94 9.80 -4.21
C VAL A 297 12.85 10.40 -3.35
N PRO A 298 12.72 9.98 -2.08
CA PRO A 298 11.79 10.63 -1.16
C PRO A 298 12.04 12.13 -1.01
N PRO A 299 11.01 12.94 -0.73
CA PRO A 299 11.20 14.35 -0.43
C PRO A 299 12.13 14.50 0.79
N VAL A 300 13.04 15.47 0.72
CA VAL A 300 13.92 15.80 1.84
C VAL A 300 13.07 16.49 2.90
N THR A 301 12.80 15.83 4.02
CA THR A 301 12.30 16.51 5.20
C THR A 301 13.39 17.45 5.70
N ILE A 302 13.13 18.75 5.68
CA ILE A 302 13.98 19.75 6.34
C ILE A 302 13.81 19.51 7.84
N GLN A 303 14.67 18.66 8.42
CA GLN A 303 14.99 18.80 9.84
C GLN A 303 15.96 19.98 9.93
N ASP A 304 15.58 20.98 10.73
CA ASP A 304 16.20 22.29 10.92
C ASP A 304 16.01 23.28 9.77
N GLY A 305 15.17 24.30 9.99
CA GLY A 305 14.72 25.35 9.05
C GLY A 305 15.81 26.22 8.39
N ARG A 306 16.80 25.62 7.74
CA ARG A 306 17.68 26.27 6.78
C ARG A 306 17.25 25.86 5.38
N SER A 307 16.64 26.81 4.69
CA SER A 307 16.36 26.69 3.25
C SER A 307 17.64 26.28 2.49
N PRO A 308 17.58 25.31 1.56
CA PRO A 308 18.70 25.04 0.67
C PRO A 308 18.97 26.29 -0.16
N ARG A 309 20.08 26.97 0.09
CA ARG A 309 20.54 28.04 -0.83
C ARG A 309 20.79 27.38 -2.17
N GLU A 310 20.07 27.83 -3.21
CA GLU A 310 20.40 27.47 -4.58
C GLU A 310 21.88 27.79 -4.85
N PRO A 311 22.64 26.89 -5.49
CA PRO A 311 24.01 27.20 -5.84
C PRO A 311 24.00 28.27 -6.94
N HIS A 312 24.32 29.50 -6.54
CA HIS A 312 24.64 30.58 -7.47
C HIS A 312 25.72 30.10 -8.44
N LYS A 313 25.43 30.26 -9.74
CA LYS A 313 26.40 30.08 -10.82
C LYS A 313 27.52 31.12 -10.67
N THR A 314 28.67 30.72 -10.15
CA THR A 314 29.93 31.41 -10.41
C THR A 314 30.99 30.42 -10.87
N ARG A 315 31.36 30.59 -12.14
CA ARG A 315 32.45 29.97 -12.88
C ARG A 315 33.79 30.53 -12.38
N THR A 316 34.74 29.66 -12.03
CA THR A 316 36.18 29.74 -12.37
C THR A 316 36.94 28.52 -11.81
N GLU A 317 37.43 27.68 -12.73
CA GLU A 317 38.71 26.92 -12.82
C GLU A 317 39.31 26.12 -11.63
N PRO A 318 40.07 25.04 -11.91
CA PRO A 318 40.42 24.00 -10.94
C PRO A 318 41.76 24.24 -10.24
N ARG A 319 41.90 23.72 -9.01
CA ARG A 319 43.20 23.44 -8.39
C ARG A 319 43.19 22.07 -7.73
N ASP A 320 44.06 21.21 -8.23
CA ASP A 320 44.57 20.04 -7.55
C ASP A 320 45.17 20.41 -6.20
N SER A 321 44.87 19.65 -5.14
CA SER A 321 45.86 18.91 -4.33
C SER A 321 45.30 18.47 -2.96
N LYS A 322 45.36 17.13 -2.75
CA LYS A 322 45.50 16.36 -1.50
C LYS A 322 45.19 17.03 -0.15
N CYS A 323 44.23 16.48 0.60
CA CYS A 323 44.28 16.37 2.07
C CYS A 323 43.49 15.13 2.53
N HIS A 324 44.19 14.05 2.89
CA HIS A 324 44.49 13.63 4.26
C HIS A 324 43.29 13.03 5.01
N SER A 325 43.34 11.70 5.11
CA SER A 325 42.64 10.85 6.06
C SER A 325 42.86 11.34 7.49
N ASN A 326 41.85 11.95 8.11
CA ASN A 326 41.73 11.98 9.56
C ASN A 326 40.40 11.34 9.94
N GLY A 327 40.49 10.08 10.36
CA GLY A 327 39.41 9.37 11.01
C GLY A 327 39.10 10.02 12.35
N TYR A 328 37.94 10.67 12.43
CA TYR A 328 37.23 10.85 13.68
C TYR A 328 36.00 9.94 13.62
N PRO A 329 35.81 9.01 14.58
CA PRO A 329 34.57 8.25 14.63
C PRO A 329 33.41 9.23 14.85
N CYS A 330 32.37 9.13 14.01
CA CYS A 330 31.11 9.81 14.23
C CYS A 330 30.67 9.58 15.68
N ALA A 331 30.37 10.67 16.40
CA ALA A 331 29.91 10.62 17.78
C ALA A 331 28.78 9.58 17.91
N ARG A 332 28.92 8.66 18.86
CA ARG A 332 27.86 7.69 19.14
C ARG A 332 26.61 8.48 19.58
N PRO A 333 25.44 8.27 18.96
CA PRO A 333 24.24 8.97 19.37
C PRO A 333 23.88 8.61 20.82
N HIS A 334 23.37 9.60 21.57
CA HIS A 334 22.89 9.41 22.94
C HIS A 334 21.82 8.30 22.98
N PRO A 335 21.83 7.41 23.98
CA PRO A 335 20.95 6.23 24.06
C PRO A 335 19.45 6.54 24.09
N ASN A 336 19.06 7.80 24.33
CA ASN A 336 17.66 8.26 24.39
C ASN A 336 17.25 9.14 23.19
N SER A 337 18.08 9.25 22.15
CA SER A 337 17.71 10.00 20.94
C SER A 337 16.69 9.17 20.15
N PRO A 338 15.58 9.74 19.64
CA PRO A 338 14.70 9.02 18.72
C PRO A 338 15.54 8.49 17.54
N PRO A 339 15.30 7.25 17.09
CA PRO A 339 16.13 6.67 16.03
C PRO A 339 16.10 7.59 14.82
N HIS A 340 17.27 8.02 14.37
CA HIS A 340 17.41 8.81 13.15
C HIS A 340 16.83 7.99 12.00
N LEU A 341 15.71 8.43 11.44
CA LEU A 341 15.09 7.78 10.29
C LEU A 341 15.83 8.23 9.05
N ASN A 342 16.33 7.28 8.26
CA ASN A 342 17.01 7.64 7.03
C ASN A 342 16.01 8.27 6.04
N PRO A 343 16.41 9.30 5.26
CA PRO A 343 15.53 9.93 4.27
C PRO A 343 14.94 8.94 3.25
N GLU A 344 15.71 7.94 2.84
CA GLU A 344 15.26 6.86 1.95
C GLU A 344 14.17 5.96 2.57
N ASP A 345 13.98 5.99 3.88
CA ASP A 345 13.08 5.07 4.59
C ASP A 345 11.74 5.73 5.00
N ILE A 346 11.51 7.01 4.70
CA ILE A 346 10.35 7.78 5.20
C ILE A 346 9.00 7.22 4.72
N PHE A 347 8.95 6.71 3.49
CA PHE A 347 7.73 6.10 2.95
C PHE A 347 7.37 4.84 3.72
N TYR A 348 8.34 3.98 4.05
CA TYR A 348 8.07 2.74 4.78
C TYR A 348 7.46 3.01 6.16
N ARG A 349 7.95 4.00 6.91
CA ARG A 349 7.34 4.37 8.20
C ARG A 349 5.86 4.68 8.05
N ARG A 350 5.53 5.48 7.04
CA ARG A 350 4.15 5.88 6.78
C ARG A 350 3.29 4.72 6.28
N ILE A 351 3.80 3.91 5.37
CA ILE A 351 3.07 2.79 4.78
C ILE A 351 2.83 1.69 5.83
N LEU A 352 3.80 1.39 6.70
CA LEU A 352 3.62 0.45 7.80
C LEU A 352 2.54 0.93 8.79
N HIS A 353 2.49 2.23 9.09
CA HIS A 353 1.42 2.80 9.90
C HIS A 353 0.05 2.65 9.21
N LEU A 354 -0.04 2.96 7.91
CA LEU A 354 -1.26 2.77 7.13
C LEU A 354 -1.69 1.30 7.13
N SER A 355 -0.77 0.37 6.92
CA SER A 355 -1.01 -1.09 6.95
C SER A 355 -1.66 -1.54 8.25
N GLN A 356 -1.12 -1.12 9.41
CA GLN A 356 -1.72 -1.41 10.71
C GLN A 356 -3.11 -0.76 10.86
N LYS A 357 -3.25 0.51 10.46
CA LYS A 357 -4.50 1.28 10.56
C LYS A 357 -5.64 0.71 9.73
N VAL A 358 -5.35 0.23 8.52
CA VAL A 358 -6.32 -0.44 7.64
C VAL A 358 -6.36 -1.95 7.84
N LYS A 359 -5.71 -2.44 8.90
CA LYS A 359 -5.78 -3.83 9.30
C LYS A 359 -5.36 -4.80 8.16
N ALA A 360 -4.38 -4.39 7.35
CA ALA A 360 -4.02 -5.08 6.12
C ALA A 360 -3.70 -6.58 6.36
N GLY A 361 -4.36 -7.47 5.64
CA GLY A 361 -4.14 -8.92 5.76
C GLY A 361 -2.75 -9.33 5.28
N ILE A 362 -2.33 -8.78 4.14
CA ILE A 362 -0.99 -8.94 3.57
C ILE A 362 -0.45 -7.54 3.24
N THR A 363 0.82 -7.29 3.55
CA THR A 363 1.56 -6.09 3.13
C THR A 363 2.84 -6.47 2.40
N VAL A 364 3.04 -5.95 1.19
CA VAL A 364 4.21 -6.23 0.33
C VAL A 364 4.89 -4.92 -0.04
N LEU A 365 6.17 -4.75 0.33
CA LEU A 365 6.91 -3.50 0.15
C LEU A 365 8.22 -3.75 -0.58
N GLU A 366 8.38 -3.21 -1.78
CA GLU A 366 9.66 -3.24 -2.50
C GLU A 366 10.70 -2.36 -1.78
N CYS A 367 11.93 -2.87 -1.68
CA CYS A 367 13.10 -2.26 -1.06
C CYS A 367 14.27 -2.34 -2.04
N GLY A 368 15.08 -1.27 -2.08
CA GLY A 368 16.21 -1.18 -3.01
C GLY A 368 17.31 -2.21 -2.76
N ASP A 369 17.46 -2.67 -1.52
CA ASP A 369 18.40 -3.74 -1.17
C ASP A 369 17.99 -4.48 0.12
N ARG A 370 18.74 -5.53 0.46
CA ARG A 370 18.52 -6.31 1.67
C ARG A 370 18.74 -5.53 2.97
N MET A 371 19.71 -4.61 3.02
CA MET A 371 19.96 -3.81 4.22
C MET A 371 18.78 -2.87 4.51
N GLN A 372 18.19 -2.29 3.48
CA GLN A 372 16.97 -1.50 3.58
C GLN A 372 15.78 -2.37 4.00
N ALA A 373 15.60 -3.54 3.39
CA ALA A 373 14.55 -4.48 3.81
C ALA A 373 14.67 -4.85 5.30
N GLU A 374 15.88 -5.11 5.81
CA GLU A 374 16.14 -5.38 7.23
C GLU A 374 15.77 -4.19 8.13
N ARG A 375 16.03 -2.95 7.69
CA ARG A 375 15.60 -1.73 8.41
C ARG A 375 14.07 -1.62 8.45
N VAL A 376 13.39 -1.91 7.35
CA VAL A 376 11.91 -1.91 7.27
C VAL A 376 11.31 -2.98 8.19
N VAL A 377 11.87 -4.19 8.23
CA VAL A 377 11.46 -5.24 9.17
C VAL A 377 11.64 -4.81 10.62
N ARG A 378 12.78 -4.19 10.96
CA ARG A 378 13.03 -3.66 12.31
C ARG A 378 12.04 -2.56 12.68
N MET A 379 11.72 -1.69 11.73
CA MET A 379 10.73 -0.63 11.90
C MET A 379 9.35 -1.20 12.22
N PHE A 380 8.88 -2.17 11.43
CA PHE A 380 7.61 -2.85 11.68
C PHE A 380 7.56 -3.53 13.04
N ARG A 381 8.60 -4.30 13.40
CA ARG A 381 8.67 -5.00 14.70
C ARG A 381 8.63 -4.01 15.87
N ARG A 382 9.30 -2.85 15.76
CA ARG A 382 9.27 -1.80 16.77
C ARG A 382 7.89 -1.16 16.89
N MET A 383 7.25 -0.83 15.76
CA MET A 383 5.90 -0.28 15.74
C MET A 383 4.89 -1.25 16.37
N ASN A 384 5.03 -2.55 16.08
CA ASN A 384 4.18 -3.59 16.69
C ASN A 384 4.46 -3.79 18.19
N ALA A 385 5.71 -3.61 18.63
CA ALA A 385 6.11 -3.72 20.03
C ALA A 385 5.62 -2.55 20.90
N MET A 386 5.50 -1.34 20.34
CA MET A 386 5.17 -0.13 21.10
C MET A 386 3.66 0.15 21.23
N GLY A 387 2.79 -0.57 20.52
CA GLY A 387 1.38 -0.17 20.38
C GLY A 387 1.26 1.09 19.51
N MET A 388 0.11 1.33 18.88
CA MET A 388 -0.08 2.35 17.82
C MET A 388 -0.03 3.82 18.28
N ASP A 389 0.64 4.17 19.36
CA ASP A 389 0.76 5.58 19.82
C ASP A 389 2.12 6.17 19.44
N MET A 390 2.28 6.47 18.15
CA MET A 390 3.18 7.54 17.71
C MET A 390 2.41 8.40 16.71
N ASP A 391 1.47 9.19 17.22
CA ASP A 391 1.17 10.46 16.58
C ASP A 391 2.48 11.24 16.48
N VAL A 392 2.80 11.64 15.26
CA VAL A 392 4.07 12.26 14.89
C VAL A 392 4.09 13.66 15.47
N ASP A 393 4.63 13.83 16.67
CA ASP A 393 5.02 15.14 17.16
C ASP A 393 6.44 15.46 16.65
N MET A 394 6.50 16.43 15.74
CA MET A 394 7.70 17.02 15.18
C MET A 394 7.75 18.50 15.59
N SER A 395 7.68 18.73 16.90
CA SER A 395 7.94 20.00 17.61
C SER A 395 7.79 19.66 19.09
N GLU A 396 8.76 19.78 19.98
CA GLU A 396 9.31 21.05 20.46
C GLU A 396 10.66 20.81 21.15
N GLY A 397 11.49 21.86 21.12
CA GLY A 397 12.76 21.90 21.82
C GLY A 397 12.62 22.16 23.32
N SER A 398 13.67 21.74 24.02
CA SER A 398 14.19 22.29 25.28
C SER A 398 13.23 22.49 26.47
N SER A 399 13.43 21.67 27.50
CA SER A 399 13.62 22.22 28.85
C SER A 399 14.35 21.19 29.73
N SER A 400 15.63 21.48 29.99
CA SER A 400 16.41 20.80 31.03
C SER A 400 15.92 21.23 32.41
N PRO A 401 15.88 20.34 33.41
CA PRO A 401 16.03 20.75 34.80
C PRO A 401 17.41 20.34 35.30
N SER A 402 18.21 21.35 35.63
CA SER A 402 19.40 21.26 36.46
C SER A 402 19.02 21.14 37.94
N SER A 403 19.62 20.21 38.68
CA SER A 403 20.37 20.50 39.93
C SER A 403 20.70 19.23 40.74
N SER A 404 21.99 18.95 40.82
CA SER A 404 22.81 18.52 41.98
C SER A 404 22.18 17.89 43.23
N THR A 405 22.68 16.70 43.62
CA THR A 405 23.38 16.39 44.91
C THR A 405 23.87 14.93 44.88
N SER A 406 25.18 14.69 44.76
CA SER A 406 26.14 14.29 45.83
C SER A 406 26.11 12.82 46.27
N LEU A 407 27.24 12.15 45.96
CA LEU A 407 27.83 10.91 46.48
C LEU A 407 27.36 10.40 47.85
N SER A 408 27.10 9.09 47.98
CA SER A 408 27.97 8.13 48.71
C SER A 408 27.31 6.75 48.96
N ASN A 409 28.11 5.70 48.78
CA ASN A 409 28.19 4.43 49.53
C ASN A 409 27.01 3.42 49.62
N SER A 410 27.30 2.24 49.05
CA SER A 410 27.31 0.89 49.66
C SER A 410 26.03 0.23 50.22
N GLU A 411 25.96 -1.06 49.89
CA GLU A 411 25.31 -2.18 50.61
C GLU A 411 23.85 -2.55 50.30
N ASN A 412 23.73 -3.77 49.77
CA ASN A 412 22.74 -4.81 50.05
C ASN A 412 21.40 -4.38 50.67
N ASN A 413 20.32 -4.53 49.90
CA ASN A 413 19.15 -5.27 50.37
C ASN A 413 18.23 -5.61 49.19
N SER A 414 17.97 -6.90 49.00
CA SER A 414 16.71 -7.36 48.41
C SER A 414 15.57 -6.96 49.33
N PRO A 415 14.43 -6.52 48.79
CA PRO A 415 13.27 -7.40 48.93
C PRO A 415 12.37 -7.44 47.70
N SER A 416 11.87 -8.65 47.47
CA SER A 416 10.56 -9.02 46.93
C SER A 416 9.60 -7.85 46.65
N HIS A 417 9.30 -7.60 45.38
CA HIS A 417 8.06 -6.94 44.98
C HIS A 417 7.41 -7.69 43.82
N GLU A 418 6.28 -8.28 44.18
CA GLU A 418 5.10 -8.63 43.40
C GLU A 418 5.20 -8.40 41.88
N VAL A 419 5.21 -9.53 41.17
CA VAL A 419 4.92 -9.60 39.74
C VAL A 419 3.47 -9.15 39.56
N GLU A 420 3.29 -7.88 39.24
CA GLU A 420 2.03 -7.37 38.72
C GLU A 420 1.77 -8.10 37.40
N ASN A 421 0.80 -9.01 37.46
CA ASN A 421 0.42 -9.92 36.40
C ASN A 421 -0.30 -9.11 35.32
N GLN A 422 0.46 -8.38 34.51
CA GLN A 422 -0.06 -7.77 33.29
C GLN A 422 -0.44 -8.91 32.37
N GLN A 423 -1.75 -9.08 32.17
CA GLN A 423 -2.31 -9.93 31.13
C GLN A 423 -1.56 -9.66 29.81
N PRO A 424 -1.07 -10.70 29.11
CA PRO A 424 -0.45 -10.50 27.82
C PRO A 424 -1.50 -9.87 26.90
N ASP A 425 -1.26 -8.62 26.53
CA ASP A 425 -1.91 -7.91 25.45
C ASP A 425 -1.97 -8.87 24.24
N GLU A 426 -3.16 -9.39 23.92
CA GLU A 426 -3.41 -10.37 22.84
C GLU A 426 -3.19 -9.70 21.49
N ARG A 427 -1.94 -9.32 21.20
CA ARG A 427 -1.56 -8.76 19.91
C ARG A 427 -1.68 -9.87 18.89
N GLU A 428 -2.48 -9.62 17.85
CA GLU A 428 -2.68 -10.58 16.78
C GLU A 428 -1.34 -11.05 16.20
N PRO A 429 -1.18 -12.34 15.92
CA PRO A 429 0.08 -12.86 15.44
C PRO A 429 0.35 -12.43 14.00
N PHE A 430 1.58 -12.03 13.71
CA PHE A 430 2.06 -11.68 12.36
C PHE A 430 3.24 -12.56 11.96
N THR A 431 3.42 -12.77 10.66
CA THR A 431 4.69 -13.21 10.06
C THR A 431 5.31 -12.05 9.30
N VAL A 432 6.64 -12.00 9.28
CA VAL A 432 7.42 -10.99 8.55
C VAL A 432 8.63 -11.65 7.93
N GLU A 433 8.78 -11.54 6.62
CA GLU A 433 9.88 -12.13 5.86
C GLU A 433 10.43 -11.14 4.83
N ILE A 434 11.68 -11.39 4.42
CA ILE A 434 12.33 -10.70 3.30
C ILE A 434 12.38 -11.70 2.16
N TRP A 435 11.81 -11.33 1.02
CA TRP A 435 11.77 -12.16 -0.18
C TRP A 435 12.39 -11.45 -1.37
N PRO A 436 13.08 -12.14 -2.29
CA PRO A 436 13.58 -13.51 -2.10
C PRO A 436 14.58 -13.58 -0.93
N SER A 437 14.64 -14.73 -0.26
CA SER A 437 15.64 -14.98 0.78
C SER A 437 17.03 -15.13 0.17
N THR A 438 17.10 -15.77 -1.00
CA THR A 438 18.32 -15.92 -1.81
C THR A 438 18.05 -15.59 -3.28
N ASP A 439 19.08 -15.20 -4.03
CA ASP A 439 18.90 -14.89 -5.46
C ASP A 439 18.46 -16.12 -6.29
N ASP A 440 18.67 -17.33 -5.77
CA ASP A 440 18.21 -18.58 -6.38
C ASP A 440 16.70 -18.78 -6.25
N ASP A 441 16.04 -18.16 -5.26
CA ASP A 441 14.58 -18.30 -5.07
C ASP A 441 13.80 -17.75 -6.27
N LEU A 442 14.31 -16.69 -6.91
CA LEU A 442 13.67 -16.11 -8.10
C LEU A 442 13.70 -17.09 -9.26
N ARG A 443 14.86 -17.72 -9.51
CA ARG A 443 15.02 -18.71 -10.58
C ARG A 443 14.12 -19.92 -10.36
N ALA A 444 14.02 -20.39 -9.11
CA ALA A 444 13.12 -21.48 -8.75
C ALA A 444 11.63 -21.15 -8.98
N ASN A 445 11.26 -19.86 -9.02
CA ASN A 445 9.90 -19.39 -9.32
C ASN A 445 9.76 -18.87 -10.76
N GLY A 446 10.74 -19.09 -11.64
CA GLY A 446 10.67 -18.71 -13.06
C GLY A 446 10.98 -17.24 -13.35
N PHE A 447 11.55 -16.51 -12.40
CA PHE A 447 11.94 -15.11 -12.56
C PHE A 447 13.44 -14.96 -12.79
N HIS A 448 13.82 -13.85 -13.45
CA HIS A 448 15.21 -13.43 -13.52
C HIS A 448 15.73 -12.99 -12.15
N PRO A 449 17.03 -13.15 -11.85
CA PRO A 449 17.62 -12.60 -10.64
C PRO A 449 17.45 -11.08 -10.58
N THR A 450 17.12 -10.57 -9.39
CA THR A 450 17.00 -9.12 -9.12
C THR A 450 18.34 -8.42 -9.23
N ASP A 451 18.32 -7.09 -9.38
CA ASP A 451 19.52 -6.25 -9.26
C ASP A 451 20.06 -6.10 -7.83
N GLY A 452 19.46 -6.81 -6.87
CA GLY A 452 19.74 -6.71 -5.43
C GLY A 452 18.53 -6.27 -4.63
N SER A 453 17.47 -5.79 -5.30
CA SER A 453 16.20 -5.45 -4.66
C SER A 453 15.61 -6.62 -3.88
N ARG A 454 14.85 -6.29 -2.85
CA ARG A 454 14.11 -7.24 -2.01
C ARG A 454 12.70 -6.71 -1.80
N CYS A 455 11.78 -7.55 -1.39
CA CYS A 455 10.50 -7.13 -0.85
C CYS A 455 10.35 -7.61 0.60
N VAL A 456 9.72 -6.78 1.42
CA VAL A 456 9.27 -7.16 2.76
C VAL A 456 7.83 -7.61 2.66
N ILE A 457 7.55 -8.81 3.16
CA ILE A 457 6.22 -9.40 3.20
C ILE A 457 5.78 -9.53 4.65
N ILE A 458 4.67 -8.93 5.00
CA ILE A 458 4.04 -8.99 6.33
C ILE A 458 2.68 -9.65 6.15
N GLN A 459 2.39 -10.69 6.91
CA GLN A 459 1.08 -11.36 6.88
C GLN A 459 0.48 -11.37 8.29
N ARG A 460 -0.73 -10.85 8.42
CA ARG A 460 -1.53 -10.98 9.63
C ARG A 460 -2.14 -12.38 9.66
N LYS A 461 -1.99 -13.12 10.75
CA LYS A 461 -2.57 -14.47 10.84
C LYS A 461 -4.08 -14.44 11.07
#